data_AF-A0A252DXR1-F1
#
_entry.id   AF-A0A252DXR1-F1
#
_cell.length_a   1.000
_cell.length_b   1.000
_cell.length_c   1.000
_cell.angle_alpha   90.00
_cell.angle_beta   90.00
_cell.angle_gamma   90.00
#
_symmetry.space_group_name_H-M   'P 1'
#
loop_
_entity.id
_entity.type
_entity.pdbx_description
1 polymer ?
#
loop_
_entity_poly.entity_id
_entity_poly.type
_entity_poly.pdbx_seq_one_letter_code
_entity_poly.pdbx_strand_id
1 'polypeptide(L)'
;MNATEISIAMIAEDILAKEFTRVVTHYYPSVGELLDSCYVKVITCFWGRPARRLQYIGIYCSEEMLPHIQAQKDVLREIADNMGLIQVVCMNAGRLLRDPMSKLKQNNPRLWLELHWVAAS
;
A
#
# COMPACT_ATOMS: atom_id res chain seq x y z
N MET A 1 6.37 22.93 2.88
CA MET A 1 5.27 22.45 2.02
C MET A 1 3.98 23.04 2.56
N ASN A 2 3.19 23.70 1.71
CA ASN A 2 1.89 24.26 2.11
C ASN A 2 0.79 23.18 2.07
N ALA A 3 -0.38 23.45 2.66
CA ALA A 3 -1.49 22.47 2.75
C ALA A 3 -2.04 21.99 1.38
N THR A 4 -1.91 22.82 0.34
CA THR A 4 -2.33 22.51 -1.03
C THR A 4 -1.38 21.52 -1.69
N GLU A 5 -0.07 21.68 -1.52
CA GLU A 5 0.95 20.76 -2.02
C GLU A 5 0.82 19.37 -1.38
N ILE A 6 0.49 19.31 -0.09
CA ILE A 6 0.26 18.06 0.64
C ILE A 6 -0.99 17.34 0.10
N SER A 7 -2.06 18.09 -0.17
CA SER A 7 -3.31 17.54 -0.72
C SER A 7 -3.12 16.98 -2.15
N ILE A 8 -2.38 17.68 -3.01
CA ILE A 8 -2.07 17.22 -4.38
C ILE A 8 -1.23 15.94 -4.35
N ALA A 9 -0.24 15.87 -3.46
CA ALA A 9 0.59 14.67 -3.30
C ALA A 9 -0.25 13.46 -2.86
N MET A 10 -1.16 13.64 -1.89
CA MET A 10 -2.07 12.57 -1.44
C MET A 10 -3.00 12.09 -2.56
N ILE A 11 -3.52 13.00 -3.39
CA ILE A 11 -4.37 12.64 -4.54
C ILE A 11 -3.58 11.84 -5.59
N ALA A 12 -2.35 12.26 -5.90
CA ALA A 12 -1.51 11.55 -6.85
C ALA A 12 -1.15 10.14 -6.36
N GLU A 13 -0.88 9.98 -5.06
CA GLU A 13 -0.62 8.68 -4.44
C GLU A 13 -1.84 7.76 -4.48
N ASP A 14 -3.03 8.28 -4.18
CA ASP A 14 -4.29 7.52 -4.25
C ASP A 14 -4.64 7.11 -5.70
N ILE A 15 -4.36 7.98 -6.69
CA ILE A 15 -4.52 7.65 -8.11
C ILE A 15 -3.55 6.53 -8.50
N LEU A 16 -2.28 6.64 -8.12
CA LEU A 16 -1.27 5.64 -8.45
C LEU A 16 -1.57 4.27 -7.82
N ALA A 17 -2.07 4.24 -6.58
CA ALA A 17 -2.55 3.01 -5.95
C ALA A 17 -3.71 2.38 -6.73
N LYS A 18 -4.69 3.19 -7.16
CA LYS A 18 -5.83 2.71 -7.97
C LYS A 18 -5.39 2.18 -9.34
N GLU A 19 -4.46 2.87 -9.99
CA GLU A 19 -3.91 2.44 -11.28
C GLU A 19 -3.14 1.12 -11.13
N PHE A 20 -2.35 0.97 -10.06
CA PHE A 20 -1.68 -0.29 -9.74
C PHE A 20 -2.70 -1.43 -9.61
N THR A 21 -3.74 -1.27 -8.79
CA THR A 21 -4.78 -2.28 -8.63
C THR A 21 -5.48 -2.56 -9.97
N ARG A 22 -5.79 -1.54 -10.77
CA ARG A 22 -6.43 -1.72 -12.09
C ARG A 22 -5.57 -2.54 -13.03
N VAL A 23 -4.27 -2.28 -13.09
CA VAL A 23 -3.32 -3.04 -13.91
C VAL A 23 -3.23 -4.48 -13.43
N VAL A 24 -3.09 -4.71 -12.11
CA VAL A 24 -3.08 -6.07 -11.54
C VAL A 24 -4.36 -6.83 -11.92
N THR A 25 -5.54 -6.25 -11.68
CA THR A 25 -6.82 -6.90 -11.98
C THR A 25 -7.01 -7.18 -13.48
N HIS A 26 -6.47 -6.32 -14.34
CA HIS A 26 -6.58 -6.50 -15.79
C HIS A 26 -5.72 -7.66 -16.30
N TYR A 27 -4.45 -7.73 -15.89
CA TYR A 27 -3.51 -8.74 -16.39
C TYR A 27 -3.55 -10.06 -15.58
N TYR A 28 -3.89 -9.98 -14.30
CA TYR A 28 -3.92 -11.11 -13.37
C TYR A 28 -5.20 -11.06 -12.52
N PRO A 29 -6.37 -11.42 -13.10
CA PRO A 29 -7.66 -11.30 -12.42
C PRO A 29 -7.72 -12.00 -11.06
N SER A 30 -7.14 -13.19 -10.94
CA SER A 30 -7.07 -13.94 -9.67
C SER A 30 -6.26 -13.23 -8.58
N VAL A 31 -5.23 -12.46 -8.95
CA VAL A 31 -4.48 -11.63 -8.00
C VAL A 31 -5.28 -10.38 -7.65
N GLY A 32 -6.02 -9.82 -8.63
CA GLY A 32 -6.96 -8.73 -8.41
C GLY A 32 -8.01 -9.07 -7.35
N GLU A 33 -8.62 -10.25 -7.44
CA GLU A 33 -9.59 -10.75 -6.44
C GLU A 33 -9.00 -10.82 -5.03
N LEU A 34 -7.72 -11.23 -4.90
CA LEU A 34 -7.05 -11.22 -3.60
C LEU A 34 -6.83 -9.79 -3.07
N LEU A 35 -6.60 -8.81 -3.96
CA LEU A 35 -6.42 -7.42 -3.59
C LEU A 35 -7.73 -6.73 -3.17
N ASP A 36 -8.89 -7.24 -3.57
CA ASP A 36 -10.20 -6.68 -3.17
C ASP A 36 -10.43 -6.78 -1.65
N SER A 37 -9.83 -7.77 -0.99
CA SER A 37 -9.83 -7.92 0.47
C SER A 37 -8.65 -7.21 1.16
N CYS A 38 -7.88 -6.42 0.42
CA CYS A 38 -6.70 -5.72 0.92
C CYS A 38 -6.87 -4.20 0.79
N TYR A 39 -6.13 -3.45 1.61
CA TYR A 39 -5.97 -2.02 1.41
C TYR A 39 -4.63 -1.73 0.76
N VAL A 40 -4.66 -1.14 -0.44
CA VAL A 40 -3.46 -0.80 -1.22
C VAL A 40 -3.16 0.69 -1.09
N LYS A 41 -1.91 1.03 -0.78
CA LYS A 41 -1.47 2.42 -0.61
C LYS A 41 -0.07 2.65 -1.18
N VAL A 42 0.16 3.80 -1.81
CA VAL A 42 1.51 4.25 -2.12
C VAL A 42 2.18 4.83 -0.87
N ILE A 43 3.40 4.39 -0.59
CA ILE A 43 4.25 4.91 0.49
C ILE A 43 5.40 5.65 -0.17
N THR A 44 5.44 6.98 -0.01
CA THR A 44 6.55 7.81 -0.50
C THR A 44 7.54 8.07 0.63
N CYS A 45 8.83 7.84 0.37
CA CYS A 45 9.91 8.29 1.25
C CYS A 45 11.02 8.99 0.46
N PHE A 46 11.79 9.82 1.15
CA PHE A 46 12.93 10.54 0.57
C PHE A 46 14.21 10.04 1.22
N TRP A 47 15.15 9.53 0.42
CA TRP A 47 16.39 8.93 0.92
C TRP A 47 17.63 9.42 0.17
N GLY A 48 18.76 9.52 0.88
CA GLY A 48 20.07 9.86 0.31
C GLY A 48 20.45 11.35 0.32
N ARG A 49 21.62 11.66 -0.24
CA ARG A 49 22.14 13.03 -0.45
C ARG A 49 22.76 13.13 -1.86
N PRO A 50 22.13 13.80 -2.83
CA PRO A 50 20.84 14.50 -2.72
C PRO A 50 19.67 13.52 -2.51
N ALA A 51 18.60 14.01 -1.88
CA ALA A 51 17.42 13.20 -1.55
C ALA A 51 16.72 12.72 -2.84
N ARG A 52 16.62 11.41 -3.00
CA ARG A 52 15.85 10.75 -4.05
C ARG A 52 14.47 10.39 -3.51
N ARG A 53 13.45 10.62 -4.32
CA ARG A 53 12.08 10.18 -4.03
C ARG A 53 11.95 8.70 -4.37
N LEU A 54 11.52 7.91 -3.40
CA LEU A 54 11.28 6.48 -3.51
C LEU A 54 9.80 6.23 -3.24
N GLN A 55 9.14 5.45 -4.08
CA GLN A 55 7.72 5.14 -3.96
C GLN A 55 7.53 3.62 -3.91
N TYR A 56 6.80 3.16 -2.92
CA TYR A 56 6.52 1.76 -2.66
C TYR A 56 5.02 1.52 -2.72
N ILE A 57 4.61 0.29 -3.04
CA ILE A 57 3.24 -0.17 -2.79
C ILE A 57 3.22 -0.89 -1.44
N GLY A 58 2.44 -0.36 -0.50
CA GLY A 58 2.03 -1.06 0.70
C GLY A 58 0.71 -1.78 0.44
N ILE A 59 0.70 -3.10 0.60
CA ILE A 59 -0.51 -3.92 0.60
C ILE A 59 -0.77 -4.35 2.04
N TYR A 60 -1.84 -3.84 2.63
CA TYR A 60 -2.26 -4.19 3.97
C TYR A 60 -3.37 -5.24 3.86
N CYS A 61 -3.20 -6.37 4.54
CA CYS A 61 -4.13 -7.49 4.48
C CYS A 61 -4.36 -8.09 5.88
N SER A 62 -5.41 -8.90 6.03
CA SER A 62 -5.62 -9.71 7.23
C SER A 62 -4.52 -10.76 7.39
N GLU A 63 -4.44 -11.36 8.58
CA GLU A 63 -3.43 -12.38 8.90
C GLU A 63 -3.58 -13.62 8.01
N GLU A 64 -4.83 -14.00 7.71
CA GLU A 64 -5.18 -15.15 6.89
C GLU A 64 -4.86 -14.92 5.39
N MET A 65 -4.99 -13.68 4.92
CA MET A 65 -4.70 -13.31 3.53
C MET A 65 -3.22 -13.14 3.23
N LEU A 66 -2.39 -12.90 4.25
CA LEU A 66 -0.97 -12.60 4.06
C LEU A 66 -0.20 -13.69 3.26
N PRO A 67 -0.36 -15.00 3.52
CA PRO A 67 0.32 -16.04 2.74
C PRO A 67 -0.10 -16.05 1.27
N HIS A 68 -1.39 -15.82 0.99
CA HIS A 68 -1.96 -15.79 -0.35
C HIS A 68 -1.37 -14.65 -1.18
N ILE A 69 -1.29 -13.45 -0.59
CA ILE A 69 -0.67 -12.29 -1.22
C ILE A 69 0.85 -12.49 -1.37
N GLN A 70 1.52 -13.08 -0.38
CA GLN A 70 2.96 -13.34 -0.48
C GLN A 70 3.30 -14.35 -1.59
N ALA A 71 2.43 -15.31 -1.86
CA ALA A 71 2.61 -16.23 -2.99
C ALA A 71 2.59 -15.51 -4.36
N GLN A 72 1.95 -14.34 -4.44
CA GLN A 72 1.86 -13.52 -5.67
C GLN A 72 2.90 -12.40 -5.73
N LYS A 73 3.89 -12.39 -4.81
CA LYS A 73 4.84 -11.28 -4.64
C LYS A 73 5.62 -10.96 -5.92
N ASP A 74 5.99 -11.96 -6.71
CA ASP A 74 6.80 -11.73 -7.90
C ASP A 74 6.00 -11.03 -9.01
N VAL A 75 4.74 -11.43 -9.21
CA VAL A 75 3.80 -10.75 -10.12
C VAL A 75 3.57 -9.31 -9.68
N LEU A 76 3.28 -9.10 -8.39
CA LEU A 76 3.07 -7.77 -7.83
C LEU A 76 4.31 -6.88 -7.98
N ARG A 77 5.50 -7.44 -7.79
CA ARG A 77 6.77 -6.73 -7.97
C ARG A 77 7.01 -6.36 -9.42
N GLU A 78 6.81 -7.28 -10.36
CA GLU A 78 6.96 -7.02 -11.79
C GLU A 78 6.08 -5.85 -12.25
N ILE A 79 4.82 -5.84 -11.82
CA ILE A 79 3.89 -4.74 -12.15
C ILE A 79 4.34 -3.43 -11.51
N ALA A 80 4.78 -3.45 -10.25
CA ALA A 80 5.28 -2.26 -9.58
C ALA A 80 6.52 -1.69 -10.29
N ASP A 81 7.47 -2.54 -10.67
CA ASP A 81 8.69 -2.16 -11.39
C ASP A 81 8.35 -1.53 -12.75
N ASN A 82 7.39 -2.14 -13.49
CA ASN A 82 6.89 -1.59 -14.76
C ASN A 82 6.19 -0.23 -14.61
N MET A 83 5.66 0.09 -13.42
CA MET A 83 5.07 1.40 -13.11
C MET A 83 6.08 2.40 -12.53
N GLY A 84 7.37 2.05 -12.45
CA GLY A 84 8.43 2.91 -11.90
C GLY A 84 8.44 2.98 -10.36
N LEU A 85 7.80 2.02 -9.69
CA LEU A 85 7.79 1.90 -8.24
C LEU A 85 8.99 1.05 -7.78
N ILE A 86 9.46 1.29 -6.56
CA ILE A 86 10.68 0.65 -6.05
C ILE A 86 10.42 -0.78 -5.58
N GLN A 87 9.28 -1.02 -4.92
CA GLN A 87 8.95 -2.34 -4.39
C GLN A 87 7.50 -2.43 -3.93
N VAL A 88 7.01 -3.67 -3.83
CA VAL A 88 5.79 -4.03 -3.09
C VAL A 88 6.15 -4.59 -1.72
N VAL A 89 5.42 -4.13 -0.69
CA VAL A 89 5.54 -4.56 0.70
C VAL A 89 4.18 -5.01 1.21
N CYS A 90 4.07 -6.28 1.61
CA CYS A 90 2.86 -6.86 2.18
C CYS A 90 2.92 -6.79 3.70
N MET A 91 1.87 -6.28 4.34
CA MET A 91 1.82 -6.01 5.77
C MET A 91 0.55 -6.60 6.39
N ASN A 92 0.70 -7.25 7.54
CA ASN A 92 -0.43 -7.68 8.35
C ASN A 92 -1.04 -6.46 9.06
N ALA A 93 -2.26 -6.09 8.65
CA ALA A 93 -3.00 -4.97 9.21
C ALA A 93 -3.25 -5.14 10.72
N GLY A 94 -3.67 -6.34 11.14
CA GLY A 94 -3.94 -6.66 12.54
C GLY A 94 -2.70 -6.56 13.43
N ARG A 95 -1.51 -6.89 12.91
CA ARG A 95 -0.24 -6.71 13.66
C ARG A 95 0.10 -5.24 13.82
N LEU A 96 -0.12 -4.42 12.79
CA LEU A 96 0.17 -2.98 12.83
C LEU A 96 -0.78 -2.21 13.76
N LEU A 97 -2.03 -2.67 13.87
CA LEU A 97 -3.03 -2.12 14.80
C LEU A 97 -2.77 -2.50 16.25
N ARG A 98 -2.26 -3.71 16.50
CA ARG A 98 -1.94 -4.23 17.84
C ARG A 98 -0.59 -3.77 18.37
N ASP A 99 0.25 -3.16 17.55
CA ASP A 99 1.55 -2.63 17.97
C ASP A 99 1.36 -1.44 18.95
N PRO A 100 1.73 -1.59 20.24
CA PRO A 100 1.53 -0.54 21.24
C PRO A 100 2.38 0.71 20.98
N MET A 101 3.45 0.60 20.20
CA MET A 101 4.32 1.72 19.84
C MET A 101 3.89 2.38 18.52
N SER A 102 2.85 1.86 17.87
CA SER A 102 2.33 2.41 16.62
C SER A 102 1.71 3.79 16.84
N LYS A 103 2.30 4.81 16.22
CA LYS A 103 1.74 6.17 16.16
C LYS A 103 0.72 6.34 15.03
N LEU A 104 0.26 5.23 14.42
CA LEU A 104 -0.59 5.26 13.23
C LEU A 104 -1.88 6.04 13.45
N LYS A 105 -2.56 5.83 14.57
CA LYS A 105 -3.81 6.54 14.91
C LYS A 105 -3.63 8.06 14.95
N GLN A 106 -2.47 8.53 15.41
CA GLN A 106 -2.18 9.95 15.57
C GLN A 106 -1.70 10.57 14.26
N ASN A 107 -0.81 9.87 13.55
CA ASN A 107 -0.16 10.39 12.34
C ASN A 107 -1.03 10.25 11.09
N ASN A 108 -1.84 9.19 11.02
CA ASN A 108 -2.69 8.89 9.87
C ASN A 108 -4.00 8.20 10.33
N PRO A 109 -4.94 8.95 10.92
CA PRO A 109 -6.18 8.40 11.44
C PRO A 109 -7.05 7.75 10.36
N ARG A 110 -6.96 8.23 9.11
CA ARG A 110 -7.67 7.62 7.97
C ARG A 110 -7.14 6.22 7.70
N LEU A 111 -5.83 6.07 7.51
CA LEU A 111 -5.21 4.75 7.33
C LEU A 111 -5.53 3.83 8.51
N TRP A 112 -5.49 4.35 9.75
CA TRP A 112 -5.85 3.58 10.93
C TRP A 112 -7.27 2.98 10.84
N LEU A 113 -8.27 3.74 10.36
CA LEU A 113 -9.63 3.24 10.15
C LEU A 113 -9.71 2.19 9.04
N GLU A 114 -9.06 2.42 7.90
CA GLU A 114 -9.02 1.47 6.78
C GLU A 114 -8.42 0.12 7.23
N LEU A 115 -7.37 0.15 8.05
CA LEU A 115 -6.76 -1.08 8.58
C LEU A 115 -7.69 -1.84 9.52
N HIS A 116 -8.54 -1.14 10.30
CA HIS A 116 -9.54 -1.82 11.13
C HIS A 116 -10.57 -2.56 10.29
N TRP A 117 -10.97 -1.99 9.15
CA TRP A 117 -11.88 -2.67 8.21
C TRP A 117 -11.23 -3.91 7.60
N VAL A 118 -9.97 -3.80 7.14
CA VAL A 118 -9.23 -4.95 6.58
C VAL A 118 -8.92 -6.02 7.64
N ALA A 119 -8.72 -5.63 8.90
CA ALA A 119 -8.46 -6.59 9.98
C ALA A 119 -9.74 -7.31 10.45
N ALA A 120 -10.92 -6.74 10.15
CA ALA A 120 -12.22 -7.30 10.54
C ALA A 120 -12.88 -8.14 9.42
N SER A 121 -12.35 -8.07 8.19
CA SER A 121 -12.74 -8.89 7.03
C SER A 121 -11.99 -10.22 6.99
#